data_AF-A0A484YLZ1-F1
#
_entry.id   AF-A0A484YLZ1-F1
#
_cell.length_a   1.000
_cell.length_b   1.000
_cell.length_c   1.000
_cell.angle_alpha   90.00
_cell.angle_beta   90.00
_cell.angle_gamma   90.00
#
_symmetry.space_group_name_H-M   'P 1'
#
loop_
_entity.id
_entity.type
_entity.pdbx_description
1 polymer ?
#
loop_
_entity_poly.entity_id
_entity_poly.type
_entity_poly.pdbx_seq_one_letter_code
_entity_poly.pdbx_strand_id
1 'polypeptide(L)'
;MLNVKYDMGLFNDPYSHLGPKDSDPADTNAESRLHRKEAREVARESLVLLKNRLDTLPLKKSGTIAVVGPLADSKRDVMGSWSAAA
;
A
#
# COMPACT_ATOMS: atom_id res chain seq x y z
N MET A 1 12.92 -26.54 -11.46
CA MET A 1 12.92 -25.19 -12.06
C MET A 1 12.00 -25.10 -13.28
N LEU A 2 11.97 -26.08 -14.19
CA LEU A 2 11.08 -26.06 -15.36
C LEU A 2 9.60 -26.26 -15.01
N ASN A 3 9.29 -27.11 -14.03
CA ASN A 3 7.91 -27.39 -13.63
C ASN A 3 7.15 -26.13 -13.23
N VAL A 4 7.76 -25.22 -12.47
CA VAL A 4 7.12 -23.95 -12.09
C VAL A 4 6.77 -23.09 -13.31
N LYS A 5 7.65 -23.02 -14.32
CA LYS A 5 7.36 -22.29 -15.57
C LYS A 5 6.24 -22.95 -16.37
N TYR A 6 6.15 -24.28 -16.31
CA TYR A 6 5.07 -25.04 -16.91
C TYR A 6 3.74 -24.78 -16.19
N ASP A 7 3.73 -24.83 -14.86
CA ASP A 7 2.55 -24.57 -14.03
C ASP A 7 2.07 -23.11 -14.16
N MET A 8 3.00 -22.16 -14.35
CA MET A 8 2.70 -20.76 -14.66
C MET A 8 2.24 -20.55 -16.12
N GLY A 9 2.21 -21.58 -16.95
CA GLY A 9 1.75 -21.50 -18.34
C GLY A 9 2.73 -20.84 -19.32
N LEU A 10 3.96 -20.52 -18.90
CA LEU A 10 4.92 -19.74 -19.70
C LEU A 10 5.45 -20.50 -20.94
N PHE A 11 5.32 -21.83 -20.97
CA PHE A 11 5.64 -22.62 -22.17
C PHE A 11 4.53 -22.59 -23.21
N ASN A 12 3.29 -22.34 -22.80
CA ASN A 12 2.15 -22.20 -23.70
C ASN A 12 2.06 -20.78 -24.23
N ASP A 13 2.19 -19.79 -23.34
CA ASP A 13 2.27 -18.38 -23.68
C ASP A 13 3.27 -17.65 -22.77
N PRO A 14 4.48 -17.33 -23.28
CA PRO A 14 5.50 -16.65 -22.50
C PRO A 14 5.16 -15.19 -22.17
N TYR A 15 4.14 -14.59 -22.81
CA TYR A 15 3.77 -13.18 -22.64
C TYR A 15 2.45 -12.97 -21.88
N SER A 16 1.84 -14.04 -21.37
CA SER A 16 0.53 -14.05 -20.70
C SER A 16 0.37 -13.02 -19.55
N HIS A 17 1.46 -12.63 -18.89
CA HIS A 17 1.46 -11.63 -17.80
C HIS A 17 1.87 -10.21 -18.23
N LEU A 18 2.22 -9.99 -19.51
CA LEU A 18 2.61 -8.67 -20.03
C LEU A 18 1.47 -7.97 -20.77
N GLY A 19 0.45 -8.72 -21.20
CA GLY A 19 -0.63 -8.21 -22.04
C GLY A 19 -0.15 -7.78 -23.44
N PRO A 20 -1.05 -7.24 -24.28
CA PRO A 20 -0.66 -6.62 -25.54
C PRO A 20 0.31 -5.46 -25.32
N LYS A 21 1.25 -5.27 -26.24
CA LYS A 21 2.34 -4.27 -26.17
C LYS A 21 1.88 -2.87 -25.74
N ASP A 22 0.70 -2.44 -26.18
CA ASP A 22 0.19 -1.07 -25.99
C ASP A 22 -0.87 -0.98 -24.87
N SER A 23 -1.05 -2.04 -24.08
CA SER A 23 -2.12 -2.10 -23.07
C SER A 23 -1.75 -1.59 -21.68
N ASP A 24 -0.46 -1.59 -21.31
CA ASP A 24 0.01 -1.08 -20.01
C ASP A 24 0.34 0.43 -20.14
N PRO A 25 -0.06 1.28 -19.18
CA PRO A 25 0.31 2.70 -19.18
C PRO A 25 1.83 2.88 -19.19
N ALA A 26 2.31 3.89 -19.93
CA ALA A 26 3.74 4.21 -20.01
C ALA A 26 4.35 4.59 -18.63
N ASP A 27 3.55 5.21 -17.76
CA ASP A 27 3.95 5.51 -16.39
C ASP A 27 3.55 4.35 -15.46
N THR A 28 4.56 3.57 -15.06
CA THR A 28 4.40 2.46 -14.13
C THR A 28 3.98 2.91 -12.73
N ASN A 29 4.23 4.17 -12.37
CA ASN A 29 3.90 4.75 -11.07
C ASN A 29 2.62 5.60 -11.09
N ALA A 30 1.85 5.56 -12.19
CA ALA A 30 0.64 6.33 -12.31
C ALA A 30 -0.34 6.06 -11.15
N GLU A 31 -0.90 7.13 -10.57
CA GLU A 31 -1.84 7.06 -9.44
C GLU A 31 -3.05 6.15 -9.72
N SER A 32 -3.49 6.07 -10.97
CA SER A 32 -4.59 5.19 -11.40
C SER A 32 -4.29 3.70 -11.26
N ARG A 33 -3.02 3.31 -11.11
CA ARG A 33 -2.59 1.92 -10.87
C ARG A 33 -2.53 1.56 -9.38
N LEU A 34 -2.68 2.55 -8.49
CA LEU A 34 -2.58 2.34 -7.05
C LEU A 34 -3.91 1.90 -6.43
N HIS A 35 -3.82 0.93 -5.52
CA HIS A 35 -4.96 0.38 -4.79
C HIS A 35 -5.14 1.10 -3.43
N ARG A 36 -5.26 2.44 -3.45
CA ARG A 36 -5.24 3.27 -2.24
C ARG A 36 -6.40 2.98 -1.30
N LYS A 37 -7.58 2.66 -1.85
CA LYS A 37 -8.79 2.40 -1.05
C LYS A 37 -8.60 1.13 -0.23
N GLU A 38 -8.21 0.04 -0.88
CA GLU A 38 -7.99 -1.27 -0.28
C GLU A 38 -6.87 -1.20 0.77
N ALA A 39 -5.75 -0.55 0.44
CA ALA A 39 -4.66 -0.34 1.39
C ALA A 39 -5.12 0.44 2.64
N ARG A 40 -5.97 1.46 2.47
CA ARG A 40 -6.52 2.24 3.59
C ARG A 40 -7.46 1.42 4.47
N GLU A 41 -8.30 0.57 3.88
CA GLU A 41 -9.20 -0.29 4.67
C GLU A 41 -8.40 -1.29 5.51
N VAL A 42 -7.45 -2.01 4.90
CA VAL A 42 -6.62 -2.99 5.62
C VAL A 42 -5.80 -2.33 6.73
N ALA A 43 -5.25 -1.14 6.48
CA ALA A 43 -4.49 -0.40 7.49
C ALA A 43 -5.36 -0.04 8.71
N ARG A 44 -6.64 0.29 8.55
CA ARG A 44 -7.54 0.60 9.69
C ARG A 44 -7.74 -0.60 10.60
N GLU A 45 -7.97 -1.77 10.02
CA GLU A 45 -8.20 -3.03 10.76
C GLU A 45 -6.95 -3.51 11.51
N SER A 46 -5.76 -3.08 11.09
CA SER A 46 -4.50 -3.44 11.74
C SER A 46 -4.15 -2.62 13.00
N LEU A 47 -4.86 -1.52 13.26
CA LEU A 47 -4.53 -0.63 14.39
C LEU A 47 -5.00 -1.22 15.73
N VAL A 48 -4.11 -1.21 16.72
CA VAL A 48 -4.41 -1.70 18.08
C VAL A 48 -4.49 -0.53 19.07
N LEU A 49 -5.65 -0.36 19.70
CA LEU A 49 -5.83 0.62 20.77
C LEU A 49 -5.27 0.09 22.10
N LEU A 50 -4.06 0.54 22.47
CA LEU A 50 -3.39 0.08 23.68
C LEU A 50 -3.91 0.74 24.98
N LYS A 51 -4.41 1.98 24.90
CA LYS A 51 -4.92 2.75 26.06
C LYS A 51 -5.83 3.89 25.60
N ASN A 52 -6.94 4.11 26.32
CA ASN A 52 -7.80 5.28 26.16
C ASN A 52 -8.30 5.75 27.55
N ARG A 53 -7.79 6.88 28.04
CA ARG A 53 -8.18 7.44 29.36
C ARG A 53 -9.12 8.62 29.12
N LEU A 54 -10.16 8.76 29.95
CA LEU A 54 -11.13 9.87 29.90
C LEU A 54 -11.79 10.05 28.52
N ASP A 55 -12.00 8.95 27.79
CA ASP A 55 -12.61 8.98 26.45
C ASP A 55 -11.98 10.01 25.51
N THR A 56 -10.64 10.12 25.58
CA THR A 56 -9.88 11.08 24.76
C THR A 56 -10.08 10.82 23.27
N LEU A 57 -10.14 9.54 22.87
CA LEU A 57 -10.47 9.14 21.51
C LEU A 57 -11.94 8.68 21.41
N PRO A 58 -12.65 8.99 20.32
CA PRO A 58 -12.19 9.71 19.12
C PRO A 58 -12.14 11.24 19.30
N LEU A 59 -11.17 11.89 18.66
CA LEU A 59 -11.05 13.35 18.68
C LEU A 59 -12.20 14.00 17.89
N LYS A 60 -12.69 15.14 18.41
CA LYS A 60 -13.60 16.03 17.67
C LYS A 60 -12.83 16.75 16.57
N LYS A 61 -13.46 16.95 15.41
CA LYS A 61 -12.89 17.74 14.29
C LYS A 61 -13.06 19.25 14.53
N SER A 62 -12.59 19.73 15.68
CA SER A 62 -12.73 21.11 16.13
C SER A 62 -11.56 21.50 17.04
N GLY A 63 -11.22 22.79 17.08
CA GLY A 63 -10.10 23.30 17.86
C GLY A 63 -8.76 23.18 17.12
N THR A 64 -7.66 23.42 17.84
CA THR A 64 -6.30 23.38 17.29
C THR A 64 -5.56 22.17 17.86
N ILE A 65 -5.00 21.33 16.98
CA ILE A 65 -4.24 20.13 17.35
C ILE A 65 -2.78 20.36 16.97
N ALA A 66 -1.88 20.23 17.94
CA ALA A 66 -0.44 20.18 17.67
C ALA A 66 -0.05 18.77 17.23
N VAL A 67 0.67 18.65 16.10
CA VAL A 67 1.22 17.39 15.59
C VAL A 67 2.74 17.45 15.74
N VAL A 68 3.29 16.63 16.62
CA VAL A 68 4.70 16.71 17.05
C VAL A 68 5.33 15.32 17.07
N GLY A 69 6.58 15.23 16.61
CA GLY A 69 7.40 14.02 16.64
C GLY A 69 8.13 13.80 15.32
N PRO A 70 9.27 13.09 15.32
CA PRO A 70 10.09 12.90 14.10
C PRO A 70 9.38 12.07 13.03
N LEU A 71 8.41 11.24 13.41
CA LEU A 71 7.65 10.39 12.48
C LEU A 71 6.39 11.06 11.92
N ALA A 72 6.05 12.29 12.35
CA ALA A 72 4.78 12.93 12.04
C ALA A 72 4.54 13.16 10.53
N ASP A 73 5.61 13.42 9.77
CA ASP A 73 5.55 13.67 8.31
C ASP A 73 6.55 12.79 7.53
N SER A 74 6.95 11.65 8.10
CA SER A 74 7.89 10.74 7.43
C SER A 74 7.19 9.79 6.47
N LYS A 75 7.30 10.09 5.16
CA LYS A 75 6.80 9.20 4.10
C LYS A 75 7.57 7.89 3.99
N ARG A 76 8.84 7.88 4.40
CA ARG A 76 9.70 6.69 4.35
C ARG A 76 9.29 5.69 5.42
N ASP A 77 9.12 6.16 6.64
CA ASP A 77 8.93 5.27 7.80
C ASP A 77 7.53 4.64 7.79
N VAL A 78 6.50 5.35 7.32
CA VAL A 78 5.14 4.80 7.22
C VAL A 78 5.03 3.64 6.22
N MET A 79 5.92 3.59 5.21
CA MET A 79 5.96 2.47 4.26
C MET A 79 6.62 1.22 4.85
N GLY A 80 7.35 1.36 5.96
CA GLY A 80 8.04 0.26 6.63
C GLY A 80 9.27 -0.28 5.88
N SER A 81 9.88 -1.31 6.46
CA SER A 81 10.93 -2.09 5.80
C SER A 81 10.35 -3.00 4.73
N TRP A 82 11.17 -3.39 3.75
CA TRP A 82 10.76 -4.28 2.64
C TRP A 82 9.52 -3.78 1.88
N SER A 83 9.37 -2.46 1.74
CA SER A 83 8.20 -1.84 1.11
C SER A 83 8.06 -2.09 -0.38
N ALA A 84 9.09 -2.66 -1.03
CA ALA A 84 9.22 -2.78 -2.48
C ALA A 84 9.07 -1.44 -3.24
N ALA A 85 9.06 -0.30 -2.53
CA ALA A 85 9.00 1.02 -3.10
C ALA A 85 10.41 1.41 -3.59
N ALA A 86 10.50 1.76 -4.87
CA ALA A 86 11.69 2.34 -5.50
C ALA A 86 11.80 3.84 -5.23
#